data_AF-A0A946HKS8-F1
#
_entry.id   AF-A0A946HKS8-F1
#
_cell.length_a   1.000
_cell.length_b   1.000
_cell.length_c   1.000
_cell.angle_alpha   90.00
_cell.angle_beta   90.00
_cell.angle_gamma   90.00
#
_symmetry.space_group_name_H-M   'P 1'
#
loop_
_entity.id
_entity.type
_entity.pdbx_description
1 polymer ?
#
loop_
_entity_poly.entity_id
_entity_poly.type
_entity_poly.pdbx_seq_one_letter_code
_entity_poly.pdbx_strand_id
1 'polypeptide(L)'
;GGSDLGPAMACLALAPYHDGPRCHFVSNIDGAHLADTLRGLDPATTLVIVASKTFTTIETMTNAKSARDWMAKAVTAPAQQFVALSSAQEKTAAFGIAPDRVFGFADWVGGRYSLWGPIGLSLMLAIGPLRFNEFLRGAQAMDRHFLEAQPQQNLPVMLALVGIWHNQICGYASRAVLPYDQRLLRLPAYLQQLEMESNGKGVAMDGSDLAYASGPIVWGEPGTNGQHAFYQLIHQGTRIVPCEFMLAALGHETDLAAHHNLLVANCLAQSEALLRGRSLSDARRLMIKKGLQGDDLDRQSRHRIFTGNRPSTTLLYPKMTPDMLGRVIALYEHRVFVEGVVLGINSFDQWGVELGKELATALGPVLSGAESSAGKDGSTAGLVAYVQRHRAAPN
;
A
#
# COMPACT_ATOMS: atom_id res chain seq x y z
N GLY A 1 -1.69 -8.40 3.90
CA GLY A 1 -0.25 -8.43 3.55
C GLY A 1 -0.07 -8.60 2.06
N GLY A 2 0.98 -9.29 1.63
CA GLY A 2 1.36 -9.38 0.21
C GLY A 2 0.31 -10.04 -0.70
N SER A 3 -0.40 -11.04 -0.18
CA SER A 3 -1.50 -11.72 -0.88
C SER A 3 -2.78 -10.89 -1.07
N ASP A 4 -2.81 -9.65 -0.56
CA ASP A 4 -4.02 -8.80 -0.51
C ASP A 4 -3.76 -7.41 -1.09
N LEU A 5 -2.73 -6.70 -0.59
CA LEU A 5 -2.51 -5.29 -0.93
C LEU A 5 -2.28 -5.08 -2.43
N GLY A 6 -1.47 -5.93 -3.07
CA GLY A 6 -1.22 -5.86 -4.51
C GLY A 6 -2.49 -6.08 -5.32
N PRO A 7 -3.16 -7.24 -5.18
CA PRO A 7 -4.39 -7.51 -5.91
C PRO A 7 -5.51 -6.50 -5.67
N ALA A 8 -5.75 -6.10 -4.42
CA ALA A 8 -6.76 -5.11 -4.08
C ALA A 8 -6.47 -3.73 -4.71
N MET A 9 -5.21 -3.31 -4.71
CA MET A 9 -4.79 -2.07 -5.35
C MET A 9 -4.95 -2.15 -6.86
N ALA A 10 -4.47 -3.21 -7.49
CA ALA A 10 -4.49 -3.33 -8.95
C ALA A 10 -5.91 -3.47 -9.52
N CYS A 11 -6.79 -4.23 -8.86
CA CYS A 11 -8.20 -4.30 -9.27
C CYS A 11 -8.89 -2.96 -9.13
N LEU A 12 -8.61 -2.18 -8.06
CA LEU A 12 -9.18 -0.84 -7.96
C LEU A 12 -8.64 0.09 -9.06
N ALA A 13 -7.32 0.09 -9.27
CA ALA A 13 -6.63 0.91 -10.25
C ALA A 13 -7.13 0.66 -11.68
N LEU A 14 -7.41 -0.60 -12.02
CA LEU A 14 -7.85 -1.04 -13.35
C LEU A 14 -9.36 -1.25 -13.46
N ALA A 15 -10.17 -0.71 -12.54
CA ALA A 15 -11.63 -0.79 -12.61
C ALA A 15 -12.24 -0.40 -14.00
N PRO A 16 -11.72 0.58 -14.77
CA PRO A 16 -12.22 0.88 -16.12
C PRO A 16 -12.05 -0.25 -17.14
N TYR A 17 -11.20 -1.23 -16.83
CA TYR A 17 -10.88 -2.37 -17.67
C TYR A 17 -11.54 -3.66 -17.19
N HIS A 18 -12.44 -3.59 -16.20
CA HIS A 18 -13.12 -4.76 -15.69
C HIS A 18 -14.14 -5.28 -16.70
N ASP A 19 -14.03 -6.56 -17.05
CA ASP A 19 -15.00 -7.33 -17.82
C ASP A 19 -15.37 -8.67 -17.17
N GLY A 20 -14.78 -8.97 -16.01
CA GLY A 20 -15.03 -10.17 -15.21
C GLY A 20 -15.91 -9.95 -13.97
N PRO A 21 -15.89 -10.90 -13.01
CA PRO A 21 -16.71 -10.84 -11.82
C PRO A 21 -16.31 -9.69 -10.88
N ARG A 22 -17.23 -9.31 -9.98
CA ARG A 22 -16.92 -8.38 -8.88
C ARG A 22 -15.87 -9.02 -7.97
N CYS A 23 -14.78 -8.31 -7.71
CA CYS A 23 -13.75 -8.73 -6.78
C CYS A 23 -13.97 -8.11 -5.40
N HIS A 24 -13.84 -8.93 -4.37
CA HIS A 24 -13.87 -8.54 -2.97
C HIS A 24 -12.60 -9.06 -2.31
N PHE A 25 -11.99 -8.27 -1.42
CA PHE A 25 -10.71 -8.55 -0.80
C PHE A 25 -10.86 -8.58 0.71
N VAL A 26 -10.71 -9.75 1.32
CA VAL A 26 -10.80 -9.95 2.77
C VAL A 26 -9.44 -10.37 3.31
N SER A 27 -8.91 -9.61 4.27
CA SER A 27 -7.57 -9.82 4.80
C SER A 27 -7.47 -9.71 6.32
N ASN A 28 -8.14 -8.73 6.93
CA ASN A 28 -8.20 -8.59 8.38
C ASN A 28 -8.87 -9.80 9.07
N ILE A 29 -8.37 -10.16 10.26
CA ILE A 29 -8.95 -11.21 11.14
C ILE A 29 -10.12 -10.69 11.99
N ASP A 30 -10.28 -9.37 12.07
CA ASP A 30 -11.50 -8.76 12.57
C ASP A 30 -12.70 -9.26 11.74
N GLY A 31 -13.62 -9.96 12.42
CA GLY A 31 -14.78 -10.59 11.80
C GLY A 31 -15.71 -9.62 11.06
N ALA A 32 -15.65 -8.32 11.37
CA ALA A 32 -16.39 -7.29 10.63
C ALA A 32 -16.05 -7.31 9.14
N HIS A 33 -14.77 -7.51 8.79
CA HIS A 33 -14.34 -7.45 7.39
C HIS A 33 -15.00 -8.53 6.53
N LEU A 34 -14.99 -9.77 7.02
CA LEU A 34 -15.66 -10.88 6.33
C LEU A 34 -17.19 -10.72 6.40
N ALA A 35 -17.75 -10.40 7.57
CA ALA A 35 -19.19 -10.31 7.76
C ALA A 35 -19.84 -9.24 6.87
N ASP A 36 -19.25 -8.05 6.78
CA ASP A 36 -19.75 -6.96 5.94
C ASP A 36 -19.60 -7.30 4.46
N THR A 37 -18.48 -7.93 4.07
CA THR A 37 -18.26 -8.37 2.68
C THR A 37 -19.31 -9.39 2.25
N LEU A 38 -19.61 -10.37 3.09
CA LEU A 38 -20.55 -11.45 2.76
C LEU A 38 -22.03 -11.02 2.74
N ARG A 39 -22.40 -9.90 3.40
CA ARG A 39 -23.81 -9.47 3.57
C ARG A 39 -24.57 -9.30 2.25
N GLY A 40 -23.88 -8.94 1.17
CA GLY A 40 -24.48 -8.73 -0.16
C GLY A 40 -24.15 -9.80 -1.19
N LEU A 41 -23.48 -10.89 -0.80
CA LEU A 41 -23.05 -11.94 -1.72
C LEU A 41 -24.02 -13.12 -1.69
N ASP A 42 -24.12 -13.79 -2.83
CA ASP A 42 -24.86 -15.04 -2.95
C ASP A 42 -23.85 -16.21 -2.93
N PRO A 43 -23.96 -17.14 -1.96
CA PRO A 43 -23.12 -18.35 -1.92
C PRO A 43 -23.09 -19.12 -3.24
N ALA A 44 -24.21 -19.21 -3.96
CA ALA A 44 -24.31 -20.01 -5.17
C ALA A 44 -23.53 -19.42 -6.36
N THR A 45 -23.17 -18.14 -6.30
CA THR A 45 -22.50 -17.41 -7.40
C THR A 45 -21.16 -16.80 -7.00
N THR A 46 -20.64 -17.15 -5.82
CA THR A 46 -19.38 -16.62 -5.29
C THR A 46 -18.25 -17.65 -5.43
N LEU A 47 -17.12 -17.24 -6.03
CA LEU A 47 -15.86 -17.99 -6.01
C LEU A 47 -14.98 -17.44 -4.89
N VAL A 48 -14.41 -18.32 -4.07
CA VAL A 48 -13.46 -17.94 -3.00
C VAL A 48 -12.04 -18.32 -3.40
N ILE A 49 -11.15 -17.32 -3.40
CA ILE A 49 -9.72 -17.50 -3.66
C ILE A 49 -8.98 -17.47 -2.32
N VAL A 50 -8.38 -18.59 -1.91
CA VAL A 50 -7.61 -18.67 -0.66
C VAL A 50 -6.13 -18.46 -0.99
N ALA A 51 -5.62 -17.26 -0.68
CA ALA A 51 -4.26 -16.84 -1.00
C ALA A 51 -3.31 -16.95 0.19
N SER A 52 -2.69 -18.13 0.37
CA SER A 52 -1.71 -18.39 1.42
C SER A 52 -0.68 -19.42 0.96
N LYS A 53 0.59 -18.99 0.87
CA LYS A 53 1.71 -19.85 0.44
C LYS A 53 1.80 -21.14 1.26
N THR A 54 1.82 -21.01 2.59
CA THR A 54 1.93 -22.14 3.51
C THR A 54 0.59 -22.81 3.82
N PHE A 55 -0.52 -22.16 3.45
CA PHE A 55 -1.89 -22.57 3.77
C PHE A 55 -2.13 -22.74 5.28
N THR A 56 -1.41 -21.98 6.10
CA THR A 56 -1.49 -22.01 7.58
C THR A 56 -1.59 -20.63 8.21
N THR A 57 -1.60 -19.56 7.42
CA THR A 57 -1.74 -18.19 7.94
C THR A 57 -3.04 -18.09 8.74
N ILE A 58 -2.94 -17.82 10.05
CA ILE A 58 -4.06 -17.91 10.99
C ILE A 58 -5.23 -17.05 10.51
N GLU A 59 -4.94 -15.81 10.11
CA GLU A 59 -5.93 -14.84 9.67
C GLU A 59 -6.66 -15.33 8.41
N THR A 60 -5.89 -15.72 7.38
CA THR A 60 -6.44 -16.23 6.12
C THR A 60 -7.24 -17.52 6.30
N MET A 61 -6.72 -18.47 7.08
CA MET A 61 -7.38 -19.77 7.24
C MET A 61 -8.63 -19.69 8.12
N THR A 62 -8.65 -18.79 9.11
CA THR A 62 -9.86 -18.49 9.88
C THR A 62 -10.94 -17.91 8.98
N ASN A 63 -10.61 -16.90 8.17
CA ASN A 63 -11.53 -16.33 7.20
C ASN A 63 -12.00 -17.35 6.16
N ALA A 64 -11.10 -18.18 5.61
CA ALA A 64 -11.45 -19.21 4.63
C ALA A 64 -12.42 -20.25 5.21
N LYS A 65 -12.21 -20.67 6.47
CA LYS A 65 -13.14 -21.56 7.19
C LYS A 65 -14.51 -20.89 7.37
N SER A 66 -14.55 -19.66 7.86
CA SER A 66 -15.80 -18.92 8.05
C SER A 66 -16.56 -18.67 6.75
N ALA A 67 -15.85 -18.39 5.65
CA ALA A 67 -16.45 -18.27 4.31
C ALA A 67 -17.04 -19.63 3.86
N ARG A 68 -16.32 -20.73 4.07
CA ARG A 68 -16.82 -22.08 3.75
C ARG A 68 -18.07 -22.42 4.56
N ASP A 69 -18.08 -22.11 5.85
CA ASP A 69 -19.21 -22.35 6.75
C ASP A 69 -20.42 -21.48 6.36
N TRP A 70 -20.19 -20.25 5.91
CA TRP A 70 -21.24 -19.40 5.33
C TRP A 70 -21.79 -20.00 4.03
N MET A 71 -20.93 -20.46 3.12
CA MET A 71 -21.38 -21.07 1.85
C MET A 71 -22.17 -22.36 2.08
N ALA A 72 -21.76 -23.19 3.06
CA ALA A 72 -22.44 -24.44 3.41
C ALA A 72 -23.91 -24.27 3.83
N LYS A 73 -24.35 -23.04 4.16
CA LYS A 73 -25.76 -22.73 4.44
C LYS A 73 -26.66 -22.84 3.21
N ALA A 74 -26.10 -22.75 2.00
CA ALA A 74 -26.85 -22.75 0.74
C ALA A 74 -26.25 -23.65 -0.35
N VAL A 75 -24.96 -24.01 -0.25
CA VAL A 75 -24.23 -24.83 -1.22
C VAL A 75 -23.86 -26.18 -0.60
N THR A 76 -24.27 -27.29 -1.21
CA THR A 76 -24.04 -28.65 -0.69
C THR A 76 -22.56 -29.04 -0.65
N ALA A 77 -21.78 -28.65 -1.67
CA ALA A 77 -20.36 -28.96 -1.79
C ALA A 77 -19.53 -27.66 -1.91
N PRO A 78 -19.46 -26.84 -0.83
CA PRO A 78 -18.92 -25.48 -0.92
C PRO A 78 -17.46 -25.45 -1.39
N ALA A 79 -16.65 -26.46 -1.06
CA ALA A 79 -15.26 -26.56 -1.50
C ALA A 79 -15.08 -26.57 -3.02
N GLN A 80 -16.11 -26.92 -3.81
CA GLN A 80 -16.08 -26.82 -5.28
C GLN A 80 -16.12 -25.38 -5.80
N GLN A 81 -16.33 -24.38 -4.95
CA GLN A 81 -16.25 -22.96 -5.30
C GLN A 81 -15.00 -22.30 -4.69
N PHE A 82 -14.01 -23.10 -4.28
CA PHE A 82 -12.75 -22.62 -3.76
C PHE A 82 -11.61 -22.93 -4.74
N VAL A 83 -10.68 -21.98 -4.84
CA VAL A 83 -9.37 -22.16 -5.47
C VAL A 83 -8.29 -21.70 -4.49
N ALA A 84 -7.07 -22.24 -4.61
CA ALA A 84 -5.97 -21.91 -3.72
C ALA A 84 -4.79 -21.32 -4.49
N LEU A 85 -4.16 -20.29 -3.92
CA LEU A 85 -2.87 -19.77 -4.37
C LEU A 85 -1.85 -20.19 -3.30
N SER A 86 -1.22 -21.35 -3.51
CA SER A 86 -0.47 -22.04 -2.46
C SER A 86 0.51 -23.06 -3.02
N SER A 87 1.61 -23.30 -2.30
CA SER A 87 2.52 -24.42 -2.53
C SER A 87 2.26 -25.62 -1.61
N ALA A 88 1.33 -25.52 -0.66
CA ALA A 88 1.05 -26.56 0.34
C ALA A 88 -0.05 -27.55 -0.11
N GLN A 89 0.23 -28.34 -1.15
CA GLN A 89 -0.73 -29.24 -1.81
C GLN A 89 -1.51 -30.15 -0.85
N GLU A 90 -0.84 -30.74 0.14
CA GLU A 90 -1.49 -31.62 1.13
C GLU A 90 -2.54 -30.87 1.97
N LYS A 91 -2.24 -29.63 2.35
CA LYS A 91 -3.15 -28.80 3.16
C LYS A 91 -4.31 -28.26 2.35
N THR A 92 -4.08 -27.91 1.08
CA THR A 92 -5.17 -27.51 0.17
C THR A 92 -6.11 -28.68 -0.11
N ALA A 93 -5.56 -29.89 -0.30
CA ALA A 93 -6.35 -31.11 -0.47
C ALA A 93 -7.15 -31.45 0.80
N ALA A 94 -6.54 -31.35 1.99
CA ALA A 94 -7.22 -31.54 3.27
C ALA A 94 -8.36 -30.54 3.51
N PHE A 95 -8.29 -29.33 2.94
CA PHE A 95 -9.37 -28.35 2.97
C PHE A 95 -10.52 -28.70 2.00
N GLY A 96 -10.27 -29.56 1.01
CA GLY A 96 -11.23 -29.99 -0.01
C GLY A 96 -11.06 -29.32 -1.37
N ILE A 97 -9.95 -28.61 -1.61
CA ILE A 97 -9.68 -27.96 -2.91
C ILE A 97 -9.01 -28.96 -3.84
N ALA A 98 -9.61 -29.16 -5.01
CA ALA A 98 -9.09 -30.08 -6.02
C ALA A 98 -7.70 -29.63 -6.54
N PRO A 99 -6.74 -30.55 -6.78
CA PRO A 99 -5.37 -30.20 -7.17
C PRO A 99 -5.26 -29.34 -8.44
N ASP A 100 -6.18 -29.49 -9.39
CA ASP A 100 -6.28 -28.69 -10.62
C ASP A 100 -6.74 -27.23 -10.39
N ARG A 101 -7.12 -26.91 -9.15
CA ARG A 101 -7.52 -25.57 -8.68
C ARG A 101 -6.55 -24.97 -7.68
N VAL A 102 -5.35 -25.55 -7.59
CA VAL A 102 -4.24 -25.07 -6.76
C VAL A 102 -3.18 -24.47 -7.66
N PHE A 103 -2.97 -23.16 -7.54
CA PHE A 103 -1.98 -22.41 -8.31
C PHE A 103 -0.74 -22.17 -7.44
N GLY A 104 0.28 -22.98 -7.68
CA GLY A 104 1.56 -22.92 -6.95
C GLY A 104 2.50 -21.84 -7.47
N PHE A 105 3.36 -21.33 -6.57
CA PHE A 105 4.43 -20.39 -6.89
C PHE A 105 5.68 -20.70 -6.07
N ALA A 106 6.83 -20.27 -6.61
CA ALA A 106 8.14 -20.64 -6.10
C ALA A 106 8.58 -19.84 -4.87
N ASP A 107 9.61 -20.32 -4.17
CA ASP A 107 10.08 -19.71 -2.93
C ASP A 107 10.72 -18.34 -3.08
N TRP A 108 11.30 -18.07 -4.25
CA TRP A 108 11.88 -16.78 -4.60
C TRP A 108 10.82 -15.68 -4.83
N VAL A 109 9.53 -16.03 -4.89
CA VAL A 109 8.44 -15.05 -4.96
C VAL A 109 8.13 -14.54 -3.55
N GLY A 110 8.73 -13.39 -3.20
CA GLY A 110 8.42 -12.67 -1.96
C GLY A 110 6.97 -12.16 -1.95
N GLY A 111 6.31 -12.21 -0.79
CA GLY A 111 4.89 -11.87 -0.68
C GLY A 111 4.55 -10.46 -1.19
N ARG A 112 5.39 -9.46 -0.88
CA ARG A 112 5.22 -8.07 -1.33
C ARG A 112 5.59 -7.82 -2.82
N TYR A 113 6.09 -8.85 -3.51
CA TYR A 113 6.44 -8.87 -4.94
C TYR A 113 5.64 -9.95 -5.72
N SER A 114 4.52 -10.41 -5.17
CA SER A 114 3.85 -11.63 -5.66
C SER A 114 2.72 -11.41 -6.69
N LEU A 115 2.27 -10.17 -6.86
CA LEU A 115 1.14 -9.78 -7.72
C LEU A 115 1.27 -10.27 -9.17
N TRP A 116 2.50 -10.42 -9.65
CA TRP A 116 2.82 -10.78 -11.04
C TRP A 116 2.44 -12.23 -11.42
N GLY A 117 2.31 -13.11 -10.42
CA GLY A 117 2.08 -14.54 -10.63
C GLY A 117 0.70 -15.01 -10.17
N PRO A 118 0.59 -16.23 -9.60
CA PRO A 118 -0.67 -16.78 -9.10
C PRO A 118 -1.45 -15.86 -8.16
N ILE A 119 -0.77 -15.08 -7.31
CA ILE A 119 -1.42 -14.10 -6.41
C ILE A 119 -2.25 -13.06 -7.19
N GLY A 120 -1.88 -12.76 -8.44
CA GLY A 120 -2.63 -11.90 -9.35
C GLY A 120 -3.87 -12.54 -9.99
N LEU A 121 -4.26 -13.77 -9.62
CA LEU A 121 -5.42 -14.45 -10.22
C LEU A 121 -6.70 -13.61 -10.17
N SER A 122 -6.98 -12.94 -9.05
CA SER A 122 -8.15 -12.07 -8.91
C SER A 122 -8.13 -10.90 -9.89
N LEU A 123 -6.94 -10.31 -10.13
CA LEU A 123 -6.78 -9.28 -11.16
C LEU A 123 -7.03 -9.85 -12.54
N MET A 124 -6.40 -10.98 -12.87
CA MET A 124 -6.59 -11.63 -14.17
C MET A 124 -8.07 -11.97 -14.44
N LEU A 125 -8.80 -12.43 -13.41
CA LEU A 125 -10.24 -12.67 -13.51
C LEU A 125 -11.01 -11.36 -13.74
N ALA A 126 -10.61 -10.25 -13.11
CA ALA A 126 -11.32 -8.98 -13.22
C ALA A 126 -11.19 -8.33 -14.60
N ILE A 127 -9.99 -8.33 -15.19
CA ILE A 127 -9.68 -7.58 -16.44
C ILE A 127 -9.47 -8.46 -17.68
N GLY A 128 -9.52 -9.78 -17.50
CA GLY A 128 -9.25 -10.77 -18.54
C GLY A 128 -7.74 -11.04 -18.75
N PRO A 129 -7.39 -12.22 -19.32
CA PRO A 129 -6.00 -12.64 -19.47
C PRO A 129 -5.20 -11.79 -20.46
N LEU A 130 -5.85 -11.22 -21.48
CA LEU A 130 -5.17 -10.34 -22.45
C LEU A 130 -4.63 -9.07 -21.78
N ARG A 131 -5.47 -8.41 -20.97
CA ARG A 131 -5.05 -7.21 -20.23
C ARG A 131 -4.12 -7.53 -19.07
N PHE A 132 -4.26 -8.71 -18.46
CA PHE A 132 -3.25 -9.18 -17.49
C PHE A 132 -1.88 -9.37 -18.17
N ASN A 133 -1.83 -9.90 -19.39
CA ASN A 133 -0.60 -9.95 -20.16
C ASN A 133 -0.04 -8.56 -20.49
N GLU A 134 -0.88 -7.59 -20.85
CA GLU A 134 -0.44 -6.18 -21.04
C GLU A 134 0.18 -5.62 -19.76
N PHE A 135 -0.43 -5.88 -18.60
CA PHE A 135 0.10 -5.51 -17.29
C PHE A 135 1.50 -6.12 -17.04
N LEU A 136 1.68 -7.41 -17.29
CA LEU A 136 3.00 -8.06 -17.19
C LEU A 136 4.01 -7.49 -18.19
N ARG A 137 3.59 -7.17 -19.42
CA ARG A 137 4.46 -6.56 -20.44
C ARG A 137 4.91 -5.16 -20.04
N GLY A 138 4.06 -4.42 -19.34
CA GLY A 138 4.41 -3.14 -18.74
C GLY A 138 5.55 -3.26 -17.74
N ALA A 139 5.43 -4.20 -16.80
CA ALA A 139 6.49 -4.50 -15.84
C ALA A 139 7.79 -4.92 -16.53
N GLN A 140 7.71 -5.88 -17.46
CA GLN A 140 8.85 -6.33 -18.26
C GLN A 140 9.54 -5.18 -19.01
N ALA A 141 8.78 -4.19 -19.51
CA ALA A 141 9.36 -3.05 -20.18
C ALA A 141 10.15 -2.15 -19.22
N MET A 142 9.71 -2.01 -17.96
CA MET A 142 10.47 -1.33 -16.92
C MET A 142 11.68 -2.15 -16.46
N ASP A 143 11.58 -3.48 -16.42
CA ASP A 143 12.73 -4.37 -16.14
C ASP A 143 13.84 -4.17 -17.18
N ARG A 144 13.49 -4.18 -18.48
CA ARG A 144 14.46 -3.91 -19.55
C ARG A 144 15.07 -2.52 -19.41
N HIS A 145 14.26 -1.49 -19.14
CA HIS A 145 14.77 -0.14 -18.89
C HIS A 145 15.76 -0.12 -17.73
N PHE A 146 15.44 -0.79 -16.63
CA PHE A 146 16.32 -0.86 -15.45
C PHE A 146 17.66 -1.57 -15.76
N LEU A 147 17.65 -2.61 -16.58
CA LEU A 147 18.86 -3.37 -16.94
C LEU A 147 19.72 -2.68 -18.00
N GLU A 148 19.10 -1.99 -18.97
CA GLU A 148 19.76 -1.53 -20.20
C GLU A 148 20.11 -0.04 -20.18
N ALA A 149 19.37 0.80 -19.43
CA ALA A 149 19.60 2.24 -19.44
C ALA A 149 20.87 2.65 -18.69
N GLN A 150 21.57 3.67 -19.20
CA GLN A 150 22.69 4.29 -18.49
C GLN A 150 22.22 4.84 -17.13
N PRO A 151 23.02 4.78 -16.05
CA PRO A 151 22.57 5.16 -14.71
C PRO A 151 21.91 6.54 -14.60
N GLN A 152 22.40 7.55 -15.33
CA GLN A 152 21.85 8.91 -15.31
C GLN A 152 20.51 9.06 -16.06
N GLN A 153 20.15 8.06 -16.87
CA GLN A 153 18.89 7.97 -17.62
C GLN A 153 17.98 6.86 -17.06
N ASN A 154 18.46 6.11 -16.07
CA ASN A 154 17.75 5.01 -15.45
C ASN A 154 16.79 5.56 -14.40
N LEU A 155 15.49 5.42 -14.67
CA LEU A 155 14.45 6.08 -13.89
C LEU A 155 14.35 5.54 -12.46
N PRO A 156 14.33 4.20 -12.22
CA PRO A 156 14.44 3.65 -10.88
C PRO A 156 15.68 4.13 -10.12
N VAL A 157 16.85 4.15 -10.76
CA VAL A 157 18.11 4.58 -10.12
C VAL A 157 18.04 6.06 -9.72
N MET A 158 17.63 6.93 -10.63
CA MET A 158 17.53 8.38 -10.34
C MET A 158 16.51 8.65 -9.23
N LEU A 159 15.37 7.95 -9.25
CA LEU A 159 14.35 8.10 -8.21
C LEU A 159 14.85 7.62 -6.84
N ALA A 160 15.59 6.49 -6.80
CA ALA A 160 16.21 5.97 -5.59
C ALA A 160 17.27 6.94 -5.03
N LEU A 161 18.17 7.47 -5.87
CA LEU A 161 19.21 8.40 -5.44
C LEU A 161 18.63 9.72 -4.90
N VAL A 162 17.52 10.21 -5.47
CA VAL A 162 16.78 11.36 -4.92
C VAL A 162 16.19 11.01 -3.55
N GLY A 163 15.62 9.81 -3.37
CA GLY A 163 15.12 9.33 -2.08
C GLY A 163 16.24 9.23 -1.02
N ILE A 164 17.38 8.65 -1.39
CA ILE A 164 18.56 8.52 -0.54
C ILE A 164 19.11 9.89 -0.15
N TRP A 165 19.20 10.82 -1.11
CA TRP A 165 19.61 12.19 -0.82
C TRP A 165 18.72 12.84 0.25
N HIS A 166 17.40 12.75 0.08
CA HIS A 166 16.46 13.31 1.05
C HIS A 166 16.55 12.64 2.42
N ASN A 167 16.60 11.30 2.48
CA ASN A 167 16.58 10.60 3.76
C ASN A 167 17.93 10.64 4.48
N GLN A 168 19.02 10.28 3.77
CA GLN A 168 20.34 10.11 4.38
C GLN A 168 21.10 11.43 4.54
N ILE A 169 20.95 12.36 3.58
CA ILE A 169 21.73 13.60 3.61
C ILE A 169 20.91 14.75 4.19
N CYS A 170 19.66 14.92 3.76
CA CYS A 170 18.80 15.99 4.28
C CYS A 170 18.09 15.63 5.60
N GLY A 171 18.09 14.37 6.02
CA GLY A 171 17.41 13.91 7.25
C GLY A 171 15.89 13.90 7.16
N TYR A 172 15.31 13.84 5.95
CA TYR A 172 13.86 13.81 5.77
C TYR A 172 13.33 12.38 5.91
N ALA A 173 12.91 12.03 7.14
CA ALA A 173 12.55 10.67 7.53
C ALA A 173 11.28 10.07 6.88
N SER A 174 10.53 10.85 6.08
CA SER A 174 9.30 10.37 5.44
C SER A 174 9.15 10.93 4.03
N ARG A 175 8.50 10.18 3.15
CA ARG A 175 8.09 10.63 1.82
C ARG A 175 6.60 10.40 1.60
N ALA A 176 5.97 11.32 0.87
CA ALA A 176 4.55 11.24 0.53
C ALA A 176 4.36 10.84 -0.95
N VAL A 177 3.55 9.82 -1.22
CA VAL A 177 3.13 9.43 -2.59
C VAL A 177 1.70 9.89 -2.81
N LEU A 178 1.51 10.79 -3.77
CA LEU A 178 0.29 11.59 -3.92
C LEU A 178 -0.26 11.42 -5.34
N PRO A 179 -0.93 10.29 -5.63
CA PRO A 179 -1.51 10.07 -6.96
C PRO A 179 -2.72 10.97 -7.17
N TYR A 180 -2.74 11.76 -8.23
CA TYR A 180 -3.92 12.51 -8.67
C TYR A 180 -4.78 11.59 -9.55
N ASP A 181 -5.24 10.50 -8.93
CA ASP A 181 -6.11 9.48 -9.48
C ASP A 181 -6.81 8.76 -8.33
N GLN A 182 -8.15 8.83 -8.28
CA GLN A 182 -8.95 8.21 -7.22
C GLN A 182 -8.82 6.68 -7.19
N ARG A 183 -8.55 6.04 -8.33
CA ARG A 183 -8.43 4.57 -8.42
C ARG A 183 -7.07 4.07 -7.94
N LEU A 184 -6.10 4.97 -7.79
CA LEU A 184 -4.83 4.69 -7.11
C LEU A 184 -4.90 4.92 -5.60
N LEU A 185 -6.10 4.98 -4.99
CA LEU A 185 -6.30 5.11 -3.54
C LEU A 185 -5.47 4.14 -2.70
N ARG A 186 -5.28 2.92 -3.18
CA ARG A 186 -4.54 1.88 -2.46
C ARG A 186 -3.05 1.84 -2.81
N LEU A 187 -2.58 2.66 -3.76
CA LEU A 187 -1.17 2.67 -4.17
C LEU A 187 -0.23 3.09 -3.01
N PRO A 188 -0.49 4.18 -2.25
CA PRO A 188 0.35 4.50 -1.09
C PRO A 188 0.43 3.36 -0.07
N ALA A 189 -0.69 2.69 0.21
CA ALA A 189 -0.74 1.55 1.13
C ALA A 189 -0.02 0.30 0.60
N TYR A 190 -0.06 0.07 -0.72
CA TYR A 190 0.75 -0.97 -1.36
C TYR A 190 2.25 -0.65 -1.23
N LEU A 191 2.64 0.61 -1.49
CA LEU A 191 4.04 1.04 -1.40
C LEU A 191 4.57 1.06 0.04
N GLN A 192 3.71 1.27 1.03
CA GLN A 192 4.06 1.08 2.44
C GLN A 192 4.60 -0.32 2.69
N GLN A 193 3.88 -1.35 2.24
CA GLN A 193 4.37 -2.71 2.38
C GLN A 193 5.63 -2.92 1.54
N LEU A 194 5.60 -2.53 0.27
CA LEU A 194 6.71 -2.76 -0.65
C LEU A 194 8.03 -2.19 -0.10
N GLU A 195 8.04 -0.93 0.33
CA GLU A 195 9.26 -0.24 0.73
C GLU A 195 9.59 -0.42 2.21
N MET A 196 8.63 -0.24 3.12
CA MET A 196 8.92 -0.25 4.55
C MET A 196 9.22 -1.67 5.05
N GLU A 197 8.56 -2.70 4.51
CA GLU A 197 8.89 -4.09 4.85
C GLU A 197 10.18 -4.57 4.17
N SER A 198 10.54 -4.01 3.00
CA SER A 198 11.81 -4.33 2.32
C SER A 198 13.00 -3.66 2.98
N ASN A 199 12.96 -2.34 3.13
CA ASN A 199 14.11 -1.51 3.48
C ASN A 199 14.07 -0.97 4.92
N GLY A 200 13.01 -1.22 5.70
CA GLY A 200 12.96 -0.91 7.13
C GLY A 200 13.79 -1.89 7.96
N LYS A 201 15.11 -1.88 7.77
CA LYS A 201 16.06 -2.82 8.37
C LYS A 201 17.02 -2.12 9.32
N GLY A 202 17.53 -2.85 10.31
CA GLY A 202 18.52 -2.35 11.28
C GLY A 202 19.90 -2.98 11.14
N VAL A 203 20.05 -4.01 10.29
CA VAL A 203 21.25 -4.83 10.15
C VAL A 203 21.66 -4.88 8.69
N ALA A 204 22.95 -4.73 8.41
CA ALA A 204 23.55 -4.84 7.10
C ALA A 204 23.69 -6.30 6.64
N MET A 205 24.01 -6.51 5.36
CA MET A 205 24.20 -7.83 4.76
C MET A 205 25.31 -8.66 5.43
N ASP A 206 26.30 -8.02 6.07
CA ASP A 206 27.39 -8.69 6.79
C ASP A 206 27.05 -9.00 8.27
N GLY A 207 25.86 -8.63 8.73
CA GLY A 207 25.40 -8.85 10.10
C GLY A 207 25.74 -7.72 11.09
N SER A 208 26.41 -6.65 10.64
CA SER A 208 26.66 -5.47 11.48
C SER A 208 25.43 -4.57 11.62
N ASP A 209 25.33 -3.86 12.74
CA ASP A 209 24.31 -2.83 12.93
C ASP A 209 24.51 -1.67 11.95
N LEU A 210 23.42 -1.14 11.40
CA LEU A 210 23.49 0.05 10.54
C LEU A 210 23.85 1.30 11.34
N ALA A 211 24.84 2.04 10.85
CA ALA A 211 25.27 3.31 11.44
C ALA A 211 24.41 4.52 10.98
N TYR A 212 23.42 4.31 10.13
CA TYR A 212 22.57 5.33 9.52
C TYR A 212 21.12 4.84 9.41
N ALA A 213 20.20 5.76 9.13
CA ALA A 213 18.79 5.40 8.92
C ALA A 213 18.63 4.55 7.67
N SER A 214 17.72 3.57 7.67
CA SER A 214 17.44 2.74 6.49
C SER A 214 16.31 3.32 5.64
N GLY A 215 15.26 2.55 5.31
CA GLY A 215 14.13 3.02 4.51
C GLY A 215 13.31 4.13 5.21
N PRO A 216 12.72 5.08 4.47
CA PRO A 216 11.88 6.13 5.04
C PRO A 216 10.46 5.62 5.36
N ILE A 217 9.70 6.41 6.11
CA ILE A 217 8.26 6.19 6.28
C ILE A 217 7.54 6.63 4.99
N VAL A 218 6.81 5.71 4.36
CA VAL A 218 6.00 5.99 3.17
C VAL A 218 4.54 6.21 3.56
N TRP A 219 3.91 7.25 3.02
CA TRP A 219 2.50 7.53 3.27
C TRP A 219 1.89 8.34 2.14
N GLY A 220 0.56 8.53 2.16
CA GLY A 220 -0.11 9.41 1.22
C GLY A 220 -1.57 9.04 0.97
N GLU A 221 -2.24 9.90 0.24
CA GLU A 221 -3.64 9.77 -0.19
C GLU A 221 -3.77 10.40 -1.58
N PRO A 222 -4.76 9.98 -2.40
CA PRO A 222 -5.00 10.60 -3.68
C PRO A 222 -5.27 12.11 -3.58
N GLY A 223 -4.80 12.83 -4.59
CA GLY A 223 -5.27 14.17 -4.88
C GLY A 223 -6.70 14.13 -5.43
N THR A 224 -7.58 15.09 -5.12
CA THR A 224 -7.33 16.28 -4.29
C THR A 224 -7.62 16.06 -2.80
N ASN A 225 -8.09 14.88 -2.38
CA ASN A 225 -8.47 14.61 -0.99
C ASN A 225 -7.32 14.89 0.00
N GLY A 226 -6.12 14.42 -0.32
CA GLY A 226 -4.92 14.72 0.49
C GLY A 226 -4.64 16.23 0.63
N GLN A 227 -4.96 17.04 -0.39
CA GLN A 227 -4.81 18.50 -0.35
C GLN A 227 -5.67 19.12 0.76
N HIS A 228 -6.85 18.55 0.99
CA HIS A 228 -7.80 19.02 1.99
C HIS A 228 -7.64 18.34 3.36
N ALA A 229 -6.60 17.51 3.54
CA ALA A 229 -6.32 16.82 4.79
C ALA A 229 -5.01 17.30 5.43
N PHE A 230 -3.87 17.04 4.77
CA PHE A 230 -2.54 17.17 5.41
C PHE A 230 -1.58 18.10 4.67
N TYR A 231 -1.96 18.67 3.52
CA TYR A 231 -1.08 19.57 2.77
C TYR A 231 -0.77 20.87 3.53
N GLN A 232 -1.59 21.27 4.51
CA GLN A 232 -1.26 22.34 5.44
C GLN A 232 0.09 22.10 6.13
N LEU A 233 0.32 20.88 6.63
CA LEU A 233 1.58 20.49 7.25
C LEU A 233 2.70 20.44 6.20
N ILE A 234 2.41 19.89 5.01
CA ILE A 234 3.40 19.83 3.93
C ILE A 234 3.87 21.24 3.54
N HIS A 235 2.99 22.24 3.45
CA HIS A 235 3.32 23.60 3.02
C HIS A 235 3.91 24.52 4.09
N GLN A 236 3.40 24.46 5.31
CA GLN A 236 3.73 25.42 6.38
C GLN A 236 4.19 24.76 7.68
N GLY A 237 4.23 23.42 7.74
CA GLY A 237 4.82 22.69 8.85
C GLY A 237 6.34 22.88 8.92
N THR A 238 6.90 22.54 10.08
CA THR A 238 8.34 22.68 10.37
C THR A 238 9.18 21.50 9.89
N ARG A 239 8.53 20.43 9.41
CA ARG A 239 9.20 19.29 8.77
C ARG A 239 9.10 19.44 7.25
N ILE A 240 10.15 19.01 6.56
CA ILE A 240 10.15 18.87 5.11
C ILE A 240 9.75 17.44 4.78
N VAL A 241 8.78 17.30 3.89
CA VAL A 241 8.29 16.00 3.39
C VAL A 241 8.45 16.03 1.88
N PRO A 242 9.42 15.30 1.31
CA PRO A 242 9.48 15.03 -0.12
C PRO A 242 8.15 14.47 -0.63
N CYS A 243 7.62 15.09 -1.67
CA CYS A 243 6.34 14.70 -2.27
C CYS A 243 6.55 14.10 -3.66
N GLU A 244 5.91 12.98 -3.94
CA GLU A 244 5.91 12.34 -5.26
C GLU A 244 4.50 12.41 -5.83
N PHE A 245 4.31 13.36 -6.74
CA PHE A 245 3.07 13.49 -7.48
C PHE A 245 3.03 12.47 -8.62
N MET A 246 1.85 11.90 -8.85
CA MET A 246 1.61 11.09 -10.04
C MET A 246 0.36 11.60 -10.74
N LEU A 247 0.42 11.76 -12.07
CA LEU A 247 -0.69 12.32 -12.84
C LEU A 247 -0.78 11.68 -14.22
N ALA A 248 -1.98 11.30 -14.61
CA ALA A 248 -2.29 10.94 -15.99
C ALA A 248 -2.62 12.20 -16.80
N ALA A 249 -2.06 12.33 -18.00
CA ALA A 249 -2.42 13.40 -18.94
C ALA A 249 -3.88 13.27 -19.39
N LEU A 250 -4.38 12.04 -19.51
CA LEU A 250 -5.73 11.70 -19.96
C LEU A 250 -6.50 10.94 -18.86
N GLY A 251 -7.73 11.39 -18.60
CA GLY A 251 -8.70 10.66 -17.78
C GLY A 251 -9.34 9.47 -18.52
N HIS A 252 -10.13 8.69 -17.80
CA HIS A 252 -10.92 7.61 -18.39
C HIS A 252 -12.31 8.08 -18.82
N GLU A 253 -12.85 9.08 -18.15
CA GLU A 253 -14.21 9.58 -18.24
C GLU A 253 -14.28 10.76 -19.21
N THR A 254 -14.47 10.48 -20.50
CA THR A 254 -14.54 11.51 -21.54
C THR A 254 -15.63 12.55 -21.28
N ASP A 255 -16.76 12.13 -20.71
CA ASP A 255 -17.90 13.01 -20.40
C ASP A 255 -17.64 13.91 -19.19
N LEU A 256 -16.58 13.64 -18.42
CA LEU A 256 -16.15 14.42 -17.26
C LEU A 256 -14.78 15.09 -17.49
N ALA A 257 -14.42 15.40 -18.74
CA ALA A 257 -13.14 16.02 -19.08
C ALA A 257 -12.86 17.33 -18.31
N ALA A 258 -13.89 18.10 -17.97
CA ALA A 258 -13.76 19.30 -17.13
C ALA A 258 -13.22 18.97 -15.72
N HIS A 259 -13.63 17.85 -15.12
CA HIS A 259 -13.10 17.38 -13.85
C HIS A 259 -11.61 17.02 -13.97
N HIS A 260 -11.24 16.31 -15.04
CA HIS A 260 -9.84 15.93 -15.28
C HIS A 260 -8.94 17.16 -15.47
N ASN A 261 -9.40 18.17 -16.20
CA ASN A 261 -8.66 19.42 -16.39
C ASN A 261 -8.41 20.15 -15.05
N LEU A 262 -9.41 20.19 -14.16
CA LEU A 262 -9.24 20.76 -12.83
C LEU A 262 -8.31 19.93 -11.96
N LEU A 263 -8.35 18.59 -12.06
CA LEU A 263 -7.46 17.69 -11.35
C LEU A 263 -5.99 17.91 -11.78
N VAL A 264 -5.74 17.99 -13.08
CA VAL A 264 -4.42 18.31 -13.66
C VAL A 264 -3.94 19.68 -13.17
N ALA A 265 -4.77 20.71 -13.26
CA ALA A 265 -4.43 22.06 -12.79
C ALA A 265 -4.04 22.06 -11.30
N ASN A 266 -4.80 21.35 -10.47
CA ASN A 266 -4.52 21.22 -9.05
C ASN A 266 -3.18 20.50 -8.78
N CYS A 267 -2.89 19.40 -9.47
CA CYS A 267 -1.62 18.67 -9.31
C CYS A 267 -0.42 19.57 -9.63
N LEU A 268 -0.46 20.22 -10.79
CA LEU A 268 0.64 21.08 -11.25
C LEU A 268 0.81 22.32 -10.36
N ALA A 269 -0.31 22.94 -9.94
CA ALA A 269 -0.28 24.08 -9.04
C ALA A 269 0.30 23.74 -7.65
N GLN A 270 0.07 22.52 -7.14
CA GLN A 270 0.67 22.09 -5.87
C GLN A 270 2.17 21.90 -5.98
N SER A 271 2.67 21.29 -7.06
CA SER A 271 4.11 21.17 -7.29
C SER A 271 4.76 22.56 -7.43
N GLU A 272 4.13 23.49 -8.16
CA GLU A 272 4.61 24.88 -8.26
C GLU A 272 4.60 25.59 -6.89
N ALA A 273 3.52 25.44 -6.10
CA ALA A 273 3.40 26.08 -4.80
C ALA A 273 4.46 25.60 -3.81
N LEU A 274 4.80 24.30 -3.82
CA LEU A 274 5.86 23.73 -2.99
C LEU A 274 7.24 24.28 -3.36
N LEU A 275 7.49 24.51 -4.65
CA LEU A 275 8.73 25.11 -5.13
C LEU A 275 8.80 26.61 -4.76
N ARG A 276 7.81 27.39 -5.18
CA ARG A 276 7.89 28.86 -5.17
C ARG A 276 7.55 29.49 -3.82
N GLY A 277 6.60 28.92 -3.10
CA GLY A 277 6.05 29.56 -1.90
C GLY A 277 5.38 30.91 -2.16
N ARG A 278 5.34 31.74 -1.12
CA ARG A 278 4.75 33.08 -1.09
C ARG A 278 5.49 33.92 -0.05
N SER A 279 6.13 34.98 -0.51
CA SER A 279 6.90 35.88 0.34
C SER A 279 6.03 36.69 1.33
N LEU A 280 6.65 37.25 2.37
CA LEU A 280 5.96 38.17 3.29
C LEU A 280 5.44 39.42 2.58
N SER A 281 6.18 39.96 1.60
CA SER A 281 5.76 41.16 0.87
C SER A 281 4.51 40.90 0.02
N ASP A 282 4.42 39.73 -0.63
CA ASP A 282 3.23 39.31 -1.37
C ASP A 282 2.05 39.05 -0.43
N ALA A 283 2.29 38.37 0.70
CA ALA A 283 1.28 38.16 1.72
C ALA A 283 0.73 39.47 2.28
N ARG A 284 1.61 40.45 2.56
CA ARG A 284 1.24 41.79 3.03
C ARG A 284 0.40 42.54 2.00
N ARG A 285 0.79 42.49 0.72
CA ARG A 285 0.02 43.08 -0.38
C ARG A 285 -1.40 42.48 -0.47
N LEU A 286 -1.53 41.17 -0.29
CA LEU A 286 -2.84 40.50 -0.25
C LEU A 286 -3.68 40.95 0.95
N MET A 287 -3.07 41.14 2.11
CA MET A 287 -3.79 41.55 3.32
C MET A 287 -4.21 43.02 3.31
N ILE A 288 -3.41 43.91 2.72
CA ILE A 288 -3.80 45.30 2.45
C ILE A 288 -5.04 45.34 1.54
N LYS A 289 -5.06 44.54 0.47
CA LYS A 289 -6.23 44.43 -0.42
C LYS A 289 -7.49 43.91 0.29
N LYS A 290 -7.34 43.18 1.40
CA LYS A 290 -8.45 42.74 2.26
C LYS A 290 -8.83 43.76 3.34
N GLY A 291 -8.22 44.96 3.34
CA GLY A 291 -8.55 46.04 4.26
C GLY A 291 -7.87 45.95 5.64
N LEU A 292 -6.90 45.04 5.83
CA LEU A 292 -6.19 44.92 7.11
C LEU A 292 -5.11 46.00 7.27
N GLN A 293 -4.94 46.50 8.49
CA GLN A 293 -3.97 47.54 8.85
C GLN A 293 -3.33 47.25 10.21
N GLY A 294 -2.28 48.01 10.56
CA GLY A 294 -1.61 47.93 11.87
C GLY A 294 -1.09 46.53 12.24
N ASP A 295 -1.18 46.20 13.52
CA ASP A 295 -0.70 44.93 14.07
C ASP A 295 -1.41 43.72 13.43
N ASP A 296 -2.67 43.88 13.05
CA ASP A 296 -3.44 42.82 12.39
C ASP A 296 -2.93 42.53 10.98
N LEU A 297 -2.53 43.55 10.22
CA LEU A 297 -1.88 43.36 8.93
C LEU A 297 -0.60 42.53 9.09
N ASP A 298 0.24 42.88 10.05
CA ASP A 298 1.54 42.21 10.25
C ASP A 298 1.36 40.77 10.73
N ARG A 299 0.50 40.54 11.73
CA ARG A 299 0.16 39.21 12.23
C ARG A 299 -0.40 38.32 11.12
N GLN A 300 -1.42 38.80 10.40
CA GLN A 300 -2.10 38.03 9.37
C GLN A 300 -1.26 37.78 8.11
N SER A 301 -0.32 38.67 7.80
CA SER A 301 0.63 38.46 6.70
C SER A 301 1.60 37.32 7.00
N ARG A 302 2.08 37.21 8.25
CA ARG A 302 3.00 36.13 8.67
C ARG A 302 2.37 34.74 8.55
N HIS A 303 1.10 34.58 8.92
CA HIS A 303 0.37 33.31 8.76
C HIS A 303 0.15 32.90 7.30
N ARG A 304 0.35 33.80 6.33
CA ARG A 304 0.13 33.57 4.90
C ARG A 304 1.43 33.48 4.10
N ILE A 305 2.57 33.41 4.78
CA ILE A 305 3.86 33.08 4.17
C ILE A 305 3.87 31.60 3.84
N PHE A 306 4.32 31.27 2.64
CA PHE A 306 4.67 29.90 2.25
C PHE A 306 6.17 29.91 1.98
N THR A 307 6.94 29.10 2.68
CA THR A 307 8.41 29.15 2.57
C THR A 307 8.92 28.75 1.18
N GLY A 308 8.13 27.97 0.43
CA GLY A 308 8.61 27.32 -0.78
C GLY A 308 9.79 26.38 -0.46
N ASN A 309 10.60 26.09 -1.47
CA ASN A 309 11.77 25.21 -1.37
C ASN A 309 11.45 23.86 -0.68
N ARG A 310 10.31 23.27 -1.03
CA ARG A 310 9.88 21.95 -0.56
C ARG A 310 9.97 20.97 -1.74
N PRO A 311 10.79 19.91 -1.64
CA PRO A 311 11.11 19.09 -2.79
C PRO A 311 9.91 18.27 -3.23
N SER A 312 9.71 18.19 -4.54
CA SER A 312 8.77 17.24 -5.13
C SER A 312 9.26 16.68 -6.46
N THR A 313 8.82 15.48 -6.80
CA THR A 313 8.90 14.90 -8.14
C THR A 313 7.49 14.77 -8.72
N THR A 314 7.37 14.80 -10.04
CA THR A 314 6.09 14.56 -10.73
C THR A 314 6.29 13.50 -11.79
N LEU A 315 5.66 12.34 -11.61
CA LEU A 315 5.58 11.28 -12.60
C LEU A 315 4.34 11.50 -13.47
N LEU A 316 4.56 12.03 -14.67
CA LEU A 316 3.51 12.25 -15.67
C LEU A 316 3.51 11.10 -16.69
N TYR A 317 2.33 10.56 -16.99
CA TYR A 317 2.16 9.50 -17.98
C TYR A 317 0.87 9.72 -18.79
N PRO A 318 0.70 9.08 -19.98
CA PRO A 318 -0.44 9.37 -20.84
C PRO A 318 -1.80 9.02 -20.22
N LYS A 319 -1.99 7.79 -19.78
CA LYS A 319 -3.24 7.26 -19.21
C LYS A 319 -2.92 6.03 -18.35
N MET A 320 -3.69 5.80 -17.29
CA MET A 320 -3.51 4.61 -16.44
C MET A 320 -4.12 3.37 -17.12
N THR A 321 -3.32 2.67 -17.92
CA THR A 321 -3.65 1.39 -18.59
C THR A 321 -3.07 0.20 -17.81
N PRO A 322 -3.44 -1.06 -18.13
CA PRO A 322 -2.77 -2.23 -17.56
C PRO A 322 -1.24 -2.19 -17.73
N ASP A 323 -0.75 -1.94 -18.94
CA ASP A 323 0.70 -1.76 -19.20
C ASP A 323 1.31 -0.64 -18.33
N MET A 324 0.64 0.52 -18.23
CA MET A 324 1.17 1.62 -17.44
C MET A 324 1.24 1.29 -15.94
N LEU A 325 0.21 0.63 -15.40
CA LEU A 325 0.23 0.18 -14.01
C LEU A 325 1.39 -0.79 -13.76
N GLY A 326 1.64 -1.72 -14.69
CA GLY A 326 2.77 -2.64 -14.63
C GLY A 326 4.12 -1.90 -14.57
N ARG A 327 4.30 -0.89 -15.43
CA ARG A 327 5.51 -0.05 -15.42
C ARG A 327 5.69 0.70 -14.11
N VAL A 328 4.61 1.26 -13.57
CA VAL A 328 4.62 2.02 -12.32
C VAL A 328 5.01 1.14 -11.13
N ILE A 329 4.40 -0.04 -11.00
CA ILE A 329 4.72 -0.93 -9.89
C ILE A 329 6.17 -1.39 -9.99
N ALA A 330 6.62 -1.87 -11.16
CA ALA A 330 8.00 -2.31 -11.37
C ALA A 330 9.03 -1.18 -11.17
N LEU A 331 8.67 0.08 -11.50
CA LEU A 331 9.51 1.24 -11.21
C LEU A 331 9.81 1.36 -9.71
N TYR A 332 8.77 1.22 -8.88
CA TYR A 332 8.93 1.29 -7.43
C TYR A 332 9.62 0.05 -6.86
N GLU A 333 9.40 -1.14 -7.41
CA GLU A 333 10.13 -2.35 -7.01
C GLU A 333 11.64 -2.20 -7.26
N HIS A 334 12.04 -1.74 -8.45
CA HIS A 334 13.46 -1.50 -8.77
C HIS A 334 14.07 -0.37 -7.97
N ARG A 335 13.30 0.68 -7.68
CA ARG A 335 13.75 1.75 -6.77
C ARG A 335 14.09 1.17 -5.40
N VAL A 336 13.19 0.37 -4.81
CA VAL A 336 13.40 -0.26 -3.50
C VAL A 336 14.62 -1.16 -3.52
N PHE A 337 14.83 -1.91 -4.60
CA PHE A 337 16.05 -2.70 -4.80
C PHE A 337 17.33 -1.84 -4.81
N VAL A 338 17.35 -0.75 -5.59
CA VAL A 338 18.52 0.15 -5.65
C VAL A 338 18.81 0.77 -4.28
N GLU A 339 17.78 1.23 -3.57
CA GLU A 339 17.92 1.76 -2.20
C GLU A 339 18.54 0.71 -1.27
N GLY A 340 18.05 -0.53 -1.31
CA GLY A 340 18.59 -1.62 -0.48
C GLY A 340 20.05 -1.96 -0.78
N VAL A 341 20.41 -2.00 -2.07
CA VAL A 341 21.79 -2.24 -2.52
C VAL A 341 22.72 -1.12 -2.02
N VAL A 342 22.32 0.14 -2.17
CA VAL A 342 23.14 1.28 -1.72
C VAL A 342 23.31 1.30 -0.19
N LEU A 343 22.26 0.93 0.54
CA LEU A 343 22.27 0.84 2.01
C LEU A 343 22.92 -0.45 2.53
N GLY A 344 23.31 -1.39 1.65
CA GLY A 344 23.94 -2.65 2.05
C GLY A 344 23.04 -3.55 2.91
N ILE A 345 21.72 -3.58 2.64
CA ILE A 345 20.73 -4.36 3.41
C ILE A 345 20.05 -5.43 2.56
N ASN A 346 19.44 -6.42 3.23
CA ASN A 346 18.59 -7.41 2.56
C ASN A 346 17.16 -6.86 2.37
N SER A 347 16.79 -6.49 1.15
CA SER A 347 15.43 -6.00 0.83
C SER A 347 14.36 -7.11 0.77
N PHE A 348 14.74 -8.38 0.87
CA PHE A 348 13.85 -9.50 0.49
C PHE A 348 13.46 -10.43 1.66
N ASP A 349 14.03 -10.25 2.85
CA ASP A 349 13.55 -10.89 4.09
C ASP A 349 12.60 -10.00 4.90
N GLN A 350 12.03 -10.53 5.99
CA GLN A 350 11.13 -9.79 6.89
C GLN A 350 11.08 -10.37 8.33
N TRP A 351 12.23 -10.67 8.94
CA TRP A 351 12.29 -11.29 10.29
C TRP A 351 11.55 -10.51 11.38
N GLY A 352 11.39 -9.19 11.21
CA GLY A 352 10.69 -8.32 12.18
C GLY A 352 9.22 -8.67 12.43
N VAL A 353 8.59 -9.56 11.66
CA VAL A 353 7.19 -9.98 11.86
C VAL A 353 7.03 -11.20 12.78
N GLU A 354 8.11 -11.87 13.16
CA GLU A 354 8.05 -13.17 13.87
C GLU A 354 7.67 -13.02 15.34
N LEU A 355 8.35 -12.13 16.07
CA LEU A 355 8.13 -11.92 17.50
C LEU A 355 6.67 -11.61 17.84
N GLY A 356 6.02 -10.76 17.03
CA GLY A 356 4.60 -10.42 17.21
C GLY A 356 3.69 -11.64 17.09
N LYS A 357 3.98 -12.56 16.16
CA LYS A 357 3.19 -13.78 15.95
C LYS A 357 3.40 -14.79 17.08
N GLU A 358 4.63 -14.94 17.55
CA GLU A 358 4.96 -15.79 18.70
C GLU A 358 4.24 -15.31 19.95
N LEU A 359 4.34 -14.01 20.25
CA LEU A 359 3.70 -13.40 21.41
C LEU A 359 2.17 -13.49 21.34
N ALA A 360 1.58 -13.26 20.17
CA ALA A 360 0.13 -13.38 19.98
C ALA A 360 -0.35 -14.82 20.20
N THR A 361 0.38 -15.82 19.67
CA THR A 361 0.07 -17.24 19.86
C THR A 361 0.14 -17.62 21.34
N ALA A 362 1.21 -17.20 22.04
CA ALA A 362 1.38 -17.42 23.48
C ALA A 362 0.34 -16.68 24.34
N LEU A 363 -0.24 -15.58 23.84
CA LEU A 363 -1.25 -14.81 24.58
C LEU A 363 -2.66 -15.41 24.46
N GLY A 364 -2.92 -16.27 23.48
CA GLY A 364 -4.21 -16.93 23.27
C GLY A 364 -4.73 -17.68 24.50
N PRO A 365 -3.96 -18.65 25.06
CA PRO A 365 -4.34 -19.39 26.27
C PRO A 365 -4.49 -18.51 27.51
N VAL A 366 -3.67 -17.46 27.61
CA VAL A 366 -3.78 -16.47 28.70
C VAL A 366 -5.10 -15.70 28.59
N LEU A 367 -5.49 -15.24 27.40
CA LEU A 367 -6.73 -14.50 27.18
C LEU A 367 -8.00 -15.35 27.35
N SER A 368 -7.93 -16.67 27.15
CA SER A 368 -9.05 -17.58 27.41
C SER A 368 -9.15 -17.97 28.89
N GLY A 369 -8.15 -17.62 29.71
CA GLY A 369 -8.07 -18.02 31.12
C GLY A 369 -7.57 -19.45 31.32
N ALA A 370 -7.13 -20.13 30.26
CA ALA A 370 -6.50 -21.45 30.36
C ALA A 370 -5.12 -21.38 31.04
N GLU A 371 -4.44 -20.23 30.92
CA GLU A 371 -3.17 -19.95 31.57
C GLU A 371 -3.19 -18.61 32.32
N SER A 372 -2.31 -18.48 33.31
CA SER A 372 -2.14 -17.26 34.09
C SER A 372 -1.37 -16.19 33.31
N SER A 373 -1.68 -14.92 33.54
CA SER A 373 -0.85 -13.80 33.05
C SER A 373 0.43 -13.59 33.86
N ALA A 374 0.69 -14.42 34.87
CA ALA A 374 1.93 -14.39 35.65
C ALA A 374 3.15 -14.62 34.73
N GLY A 375 4.06 -13.64 34.67
CA GLY A 375 5.22 -13.64 33.77
C GLY A 375 5.09 -12.69 32.57
N LYS A 376 3.92 -12.08 32.35
CA LYS A 376 3.79 -10.91 31.46
C LYS A 376 4.18 -9.63 32.20
N ASP A 377 4.62 -8.62 31.45
CA ASP A 377 4.86 -7.29 32.01
C ASP A 377 3.56 -6.66 32.55
N GLY A 378 3.70 -5.66 33.43
CA GLY A 378 2.56 -5.07 34.13
C GLY A 378 1.52 -4.43 33.20
N SER A 379 1.92 -3.93 32.04
CA SER A 379 0.99 -3.38 31.05
C SER A 379 0.18 -4.50 30.40
N THR A 380 0.86 -5.51 29.85
CA THR A 380 0.20 -6.65 29.19
C THR A 380 -0.72 -7.39 30.16
N ALA A 381 -0.29 -7.63 31.40
CA ALA A 381 -1.11 -8.29 32.42
C ALA A 381 -2.37 -7.47 32.76
N GLY A 382 -2.24 -6.14 32.91
CA GLY A 382 -3.37 -5.26 33.16
C GLY A 382 -4.39 -5.25 32.01
N LEU A 383 -3.92 -5.26 30.76
CA LEU A 383 -4.78 -5.33 29.57
C LEU A 383 -5.50 -6.68 29.46
N VAL A 384 -4.81 -7.80 29.72
CA VAL A 384 -5.43 -9.13 29.78
C VAL A 384 -6.55 -9.13 30.83
N ALA A 385 -6.28 -8.63 32.03
CA ALA A 385 -7.27 -8.57 33.11
C ALA A 385 -8.49 -7.72 32.72
N TYR A 386 -8.27 -6.60 32.03
CA TYR A 386 -9.35 -5.79 31.49
C TYR A 386 -10.21 -6.57 30.49
N VAL A 387 -9.59 -7.24 29.50
CA VAL A 387 -10.31 -8.03 28.49
C VAL A 387 -11.10 -9.18 29.13
N GLN A 388 -10.48 -9.95 30.02
CA GLN A 388 -11.14 -11.07 30.71
C GLN A 388 -12.34 -10.59 31.54
N ARG A 389 -12.21 -9.46 32.25
CA ARG A 389 -13.31 -8.88 33.03
C ARG A 389 -14.53 -8.54 32.17
N HIS A 390 -14.32 -7.94 31.00
CA HIS A 390 -15.41 -7.54 30.11
C HIS A 390 -16.01 -8.72 29.33
N ARG A 391 -15.26 -9.81 29.14
CA ARG A 391 -15.81 -11.06 28.60
C ARG A 391 -16.65 -11.84 29.62
N ALA A 392 -16.36 -11.69 30.91
CA ALA A 392 -17.07 -12.35 31.99
C ALA A 392 -18.33 -11.60 32.45
N ALA A 393 -18.46 -10.31 32.13
CA ALA A 393 -19.66 -9.55 32.40
C ALA A 393 -20.80 -10.06 31.49
N PRO A 394 -21.96 -10.47 32.04
CA PRO A 394 -23.12 -10.79 31.20
C PRO A 394 -23.56 -9.51 30.47
N ASN A 395 -23.80 -9.64 29.16
CA ASN A 395 -24.47 -8.62 28.35
C ASN A 395 -25.84 -8.26 28.92
#